data_AF-A0A850Z4G2-F1
#
_entry.id   AF-A0A850Z4G2-F1
#
_cell.length_a   1.000
_cell.length_b   1.000
_cell.length_c   1.000
_cell.angle_alpha   90.00
_cell.angle_beta   90.00
_cell.angle_gamma   90.00
#
_symmetry.space_group_name_H-M   'P 1'
#
loop_
_entity.id
_entity.type
_entity.pdbx_description
1 polymer ?
#
loop_
_entity_poly.entity_id
_entity_poly.type
_entity_poly.pdbx_seq_one_letter_code
_entity_poly.pdbx_strand_id
1 'polypeptide(L)'
;LPVWGIRRVHRGPEILQVALYCSFDNYEDAVRLYEMILQREGTLQESTVCVFVLHATPHVAVQLCLRQLPVGVAAEPRDLSALQFKV
;
A
#
# COMPACT_ATOMS: atom_id res chain seq x y z
N LEU A 1 13.42 -1.83 2.01
CA LEU A 1 12.66 -2.43 0.87
C LEU A 1 12.34 -1.31 -0.13
N PRO A 2 12.33 -1.58 -1.44
CA PRO A 2 11.99 -0.56 -2.43
C PRO A 2 10.52 -0.15 -2.24
N VAL A 3 10.26 1.16 -2.26
CA VAL A 3 8.93 1.75 -2.07
C VAL A 3 8.01 1.48 -3.27
N TRP A 4 8.57 1.02 -4.39
CA TRP A 4 7.80 0.68 -5.59
C TRP A 4 8.45 -0.48 -6.35
N GLY A 5 7.66 -1.16 -7.18
CA GLY A 5 8.13 -2.21 -8.08
C GLY A 5 7.14 -2.50 -9.20
N ILE A 6 7.64 -3.11 -10.27
CA ILE A 6 6.83 -3.53 -11.42
C ILE A 6 6.68 -5.05 -11.37
N ARG A 7 5.43 -5.53 -11.48
CA ARG A 7 5.11 -6.96 -11.56
C ARG A 7 4.43 -7.24 -12.89
N ARG A 8 4.98 -8.18 -13.67
CA ARG A 8 4.34 -8.68 -14.89
C ARG A 8 3.49 -9.89 -14.56
N VAL A 9 2.23 -9.85 -14.96
CA VAL A 9 1.29 -10.96 -14.80
C VAL A 9 1.23 -11.74 -16.10
N HIS A 10 1.27 -13.07 -16.05
CA HIS A 10 1.34 -13.92 -17.25
C HIS A 10 0.15 -13.70 -18.22
N ARG A 11 -1.03 -13.37 -17.68
CA ARG A 11 -2.22 -12.98 -18.44
C ARG A 11 -2.88 -11.81 -17.70
N GLY A 12 -2.43 -10.59 -17.94
CA GLY A 12 -2.99 -9.40 -17.31
C GLY A 12 -2.16 -8.14 -17.56
N PRO A 13 -2.64 -6.98 -17.09
CA PRO A 13 -1.89 -5.74 -17.18
C PRO A 13 -0.59 -5.82 -16.37
N GLU A 14 0.43 -5.08 -16.81
CA GLU A 14 1.63 -4.84 -16.02
C GLU A 14 1.27 -3.99 -14.80
N ILE A 15 1.67 -4.43 -13.61
CA ILE A 15 1.29 -3.79 -12.35
C ILE A 15 2.45 -2.95 -11.85
N LEU A 16 2.25 -1.63 -11.79
CA LEU A 16 3.07 -0.72 -10.99
C LEU A 16 2.51 -0.70 -9.57
N GLN A 17 3.28 -1.24 -8.62
CA GLN A 17 2.88 -1.30 -7.21
C GLN A 17 3.76 -0.36 -6.39
N VAL A 18 3.15 0.59 -5.71
CA VAL A 18 3.77 1.39 -4.65
C VAL A 18 3.42 0.78 -3.31
N ALA A 19 4.40 0.59 -2.43
CA ALA A 19 4.22 -0.01 -1.11
C ALA A 19 4.53 1.01 -0.01
N LEU A 20 3.58 1.19 0.91
CA LEU A 20 3.78 1.89 2.17
C LEU A 20 3.83 0.86 3.29
N TYR A 21 4.76 1.06 4.21
CA TYR A 21 4.92 0.21 5.38
C TYR A 21 4.27 0.88 6.58
N CYS A 22 3.38 0.15 7.24
CA CYS A 22 2.68 0.59 8.44
C CYS A 22 3.25 -0.20 9.62
N SER A 23 3.30 0.40 10.82
CA SER A 23 3.67 -0.39 12.00
C SER A 23 2.58 -1.41 12.29
N PHE A 24 2.91 -2.42 13.11
CA PHE A 24 1.94 -3.40 13.53
C PHE A 24 0.71 -2.73 14.18
N ASP A 25 0.97 -1.77 15.07
CA ASP A 25 -0.04 -1.16 15.94
C ASP A 25 -1.03 -0.24 15.21
N ASN A 26 -0.64 0.33 14.06
CA ASN A 26 -1.47 1.30 13.33
C ASN A 26 -1.97 0.80 11.97
N TYR A 27 -1.77 -0.48 11.65
CA TYR A 27 -2.07 -1.02 10.33
C TYR A 27 -3.56 -0.92 9.98
N GLU A 28 -4.46 -1.31 10.89
CA GLU A 28 -5.91 -1.24 10.64
C GLU A 28 -6.39 0.21 10.46
N ASP A 29 -5.90 1.13 11.30
CA ASP A 29 -6.24 2.54 11.20
C ASP A 29 -5.70 3.17 9.92
N ALA A 30 -4.49 2.79 9.49
CA ALA A 30 -3.93 3.21 8.22
C ALA A 30 -4.78 2.71 7.05
N VAL A 31 -5.21 1.44 7.05
CA VAL A 31 -6.12 0.92 6.02
C VAL A 31 -7.40 1.76 5.94
N ARG A 32 -8.06 2.00 7.08
CA ARG A 32 -9.29 2.81 7.13
C ARG A 32 -9.08 4.25 6.66
N LEU A 33 -7.95 4.87 7.04
CA LEU A 33 -7.58 6.21 6.60
C LEU A 33 -7.43 6.25 5.07
N TYR A 34 -6.73 5.29 4.47
CA TYR A 34 -6.55 5.25 3.02
C TYR A 34 -7.84 4.87 2.28
N GLU A 35 -8.71 4.02 2.84
CA GLU A 35 -10.05 3.79 2.31
C GLU A 35 -10.86 5.09 2.23
N MET A 36 -10.82 5.88 3.31
CA MET A 36 -11.50 7.18 3.38
C MET A 36 -10.90 8.20 2.40
N ILE A 37 -9.58 8.33 2.32
CA ILE A 37 -8.93 9.30 1.42
C ILE A 37 -9.14 8.92 -0.04
N LEU A 38 -9.01 7.63 -0.37
CA LEU A 38 -9.11 7.15 -1.75
C LEU A 38 -10.56 6.96 -2.20
N GLN A 39 -11.51 6.94 -1.26
CA GLN A 39 -12.92 6.61 -1.50
C GLN A 39 -13.06 5.26 -2.22
N ARG A 40 -12.26 4.27 -1.80
CA ARG A 40 -12.15 2.93 -2.40
C ARG A 40 -11.93 1.90 -1.31
N GLU A 41 -12.54 0.73 -1.45
CA GLU A 41 -12.29 -0.40 -0.55
C GLU A 41 -10.94 -1.06 -0.85
N GLY A 42 -10.20 -1.39 0.21
CA GLY A 42 -8.95 -2.12 0.12
C GLY A 42 -9.17 -3.63 -0.03
N THR A 43 -8.43 -4.28 -0.92
CA THR A 43 -8.43 -5.76 -1.01
C THR A 43 -7.38 -6.34 -0.08
N LEU A 44 -7.81 -7.03 0.97
CA LEU A 44 -6.93 -7.80 1.86
C LEU A 44 -6.48 -9.08 1.14
N GLN A 45 -5.17 -9.27 0.94
CA GLN A 45 -4.63 -10.47 0.26
C GLN A 45 -4.04 -11.46 1.26
N GLU A 46 -3.23 -10.95 2.18
CA GLU A 46 -2.68 -11.64 3.33
C GLU A 46 -3.10 -10.80 4.54
N SER A 47 -3.25 -11.39 5.74
CA SER A 47 -3.70 -10.63 6.93
C SER A 47 -2.84 -9.38 7.24
N THR A 48 -1.68 -9.27 6.61
CA THR A 48 -0.68 -8.21 6.73
C THR A 48 -0.54 -7.33 5.48
N VAL A 49 -1.33 -7.57 4.42
CA VAL A 49 -1.24 -6.84 3.14
C VAL A 49 -2.61 -6.42 2.62
N CYS A 50 -2.79 -5.11 2.47
CA CYS A 50 -3.96 -4.49 1.86
C CYS A 50 -3.57 -3.79 0.56
N VAL A 51 -4.38 -3.96 -0.49
CA VAL A 51 -4.09 -3.43 -1.83
C VAL A 51 -5.27 -2.61 -2.36
N PHE A 52 -4.96 -1.40 -2.83
CA PHE A 52 -5.88 -0.50 -3.50
C PHE A 52 -5.51 -0.41 -4.97
N VAL A 53 -6.47 -0.64 -5.86
CA VAL A 53 -6.30 -0.37 -7.29
C VAL A 53 -6.64 1.10 -7.53
N LEU A 54 -5.64 1.92 -7.81
CA LEU A 54 -5.80 3.36 -8.07
C LEU A 54 -6.23 3.61 -9.51
N HIS A 55 -5.64 2.86 -10.44
CA HIS A 55 -5.90 2.97 -11.87
C HIS A 55 -5.74 1.61 -12.54
N ALA A 56 -6.57 1.33 -13.54
CA ALA A 56 -6.50 0.11 -14.32
C ALA A 56 -6.87 0.37 -15.78
N THR A 57 -6.05 -0.13 -16.68
CA THR A 57 -6.26 -0.21 -18.13
C THR A 57 -6.02 -1.65 -18.58
N PRO A 58 -6.33 -2.01 -19.84
CA PRO A 58 -6.02 -3.34 -20.36
C PRO A 58 -4.52 -3.71 -20.29
N HIS A 59 -3.62 -2.72 -20.27
CA HIS A 59 -2.18 -2.94 -20.34
C HIS A 59 -1.44 -2.65 -19.03
N VAL A 60 -1.95 -1.71 -18.22
CA VAL A 60 -1.28 -1.25 -17.00
C VAL A 60 -2.27 -1.08 -15.86
N ALA A 61 -1.88 -1.52 -14.66
CA ALA A 61 -2.58 -1.22 -13.42
C ALA A 61 -1.62 -0.54 -12.43
N VAL A 62 -2.11 0.52 -11.77
CA VAL A 62 -1.39 1.21 -10.69
C VAL A 62 -2.04 0.81 -9.38
N GLN A 63 -1.25 0.28 -8.48
CA GLN A 63 -1.67 -0.19 -7.16
C GLN A 63 -0.93 0.53 -6.05
N LEU A 64 -1.65 0.87 -4.99
CA LEU A 64 -1.10 1.20 -3.69
C LEU A 64 -1.23 -0.01 -2.78
N CYS A 65 -0.18 -0.34 -2.05
CA CYS A 65 -0.13 -1.47 -1.15
C CYS A 65 0.27 -0.98 0.24
N LEU A 66 -0.54 -1.29 1.25
CA LEU A 66 -0.16 -1.14 2.64
C LEU A 66 0.33 -2.48 3.15
N ARG A 67 1.54 -2.49 3.72
CA ARG A 67 2.17 -3.68 4.29
C ARG A 67 2.41 -3.47 5.77
N GLN A 68 1.85 -4.36 6.59
CA GLN A 68 2.12 -4.38 8.02
C GLN A 68 3.56 -4.84 8.27
N LEU A 69 4.29 -4.08 9.07
CA LEU A 69 5.60 -4.47 9.58
C LEU A 69 5.45 -5.45 10.76
N PRO A 70 6.46 -6.29 11.03
CA PRO A 70 6.47 -7.14 12.21
C PRO A 70 6.33 -6.35 13.51
N VAL A 71 5.81 -6.99 14.55
CA VAL A 71 5.72 -6.43 15.90
C VAL A 71 7.08 -5.92 16.36
N GLY A 72 7.10 -4.72 16.95
CA GLY A 72 8.31 -4.07 17.45
C GLY A 72 9.15 -3.37 16.37
N VAL A 73 8.75 -3.41 15.10
CA VAL A 73 9.39 -2.64 14.02
C VAL A 73 8.57 -1.39 13.75
N ALA A 74 9.18 -0.22 13.99
CA ALA A 74 8.57 1.06 13.68
C ALA A 74 8.68 1.37 12.17
N ALA A 75 7.63 1.99 11.62
CA ALA A 75 7.70 2.57 10.29
C ALA A 75 8.44 3.91 10.39
N GLU A 76 9.73 3.90 10.03
CA GLU A 76 10.54 5.12 10.07
C GLU A 76 10.10 6.12 9.00
N PRO A 77 9.83 7.38 9.38
CA PRO A 77 9.53 8.42 8.41
C PRO A 77 10.72 8.63 7.48
N ARG A 78 10.44 8.81 6.18
CA ARG A 78 11.47 9.23 5.23
C ARG A 78 11.64 10.74 5.32
N ASP A 79 12.88 11.21 5.33
CA ASP A 79 13.24 12.63 5.38
C ASP A 79 12.64 13.47 4.23
N LEU A 80 12.20 12.81 3.15
CA LEU A 80 11.57 13.40 1.96
C LEU A 80 10.05 13.20 1.91
N SER A 81 9.40 12.95 3.05
CA SER A 81 7.94 12.82 3.11
C SER A 81 7.28 14.20 2.98
N ALA A 82 6.45 14.36 1.95
CA ALA A 82 5.66 15.58 1.76
C ALA A 82 4.48 15.69 2.76
N LEU A 83 4.03 14.55 3.30
CA LEU A 83 2.90 14.46 4.24
C LEU A 83 3.07 13.25 5.16
N GLN A 84 2.84 13.47 6.45
CA GLN A 84 2.86 12.42 7.48
C GLN A 84 1.58 12.54 8.33
N PHE A 85 0.88 11.42 8.48
CA PHE A 85 -0.19 11.29 9.46
C PHE A 85 0.35 10.50 10.65
N LYS A 86 0.14 11.04 11.86
CA LYS A 86 0.37 10.32 13.11
C LYS A 86 -0.98 10.16 13.78
N VAL A 87 -1.32 8.93 14.14
CA VAL A 87 -2.50 8.56 14.92
C VAL A 87 -2.02 8.09 16.28
#